data_AF-A0A6A6MQJ0-F1
#
_entry.id   AF-A0A6A6MQJ0-F1
#
_cell.length_a   1.000
_cell.length_b   1.000
_cell.length_c   1.000
_cell.angle_alpha   90.00
_cell.angle_beta   90.00
_cell.angle_gamma   90.00
#
_symmetry.space_group_name_H-M   'P 1'
#
loop_
_entity.id
_entity.type
_entity.pdbx_description
1 polymer ?
#
loop_
_entity_poly.entity_id
_entity_poly.type
_entity_poly.pdbx_seq_one_letter_code
_entity_poly.pdbx_strand_id
1 'polypeptide(L)'
;MSDLLGRDTALCSTLWMLKEAAQKTFFDILKSRGEKLLRYPPLVAVDLSPPEAVREGVSVLLEIIENHDSMMVPASVKKPDFDPVMSAILDPIIQNSETPSKIFLINCLCAIQQPLSGHEVAAEYVKKLGAMIENHMHALVAKEVDAILRRCSLSHKMSHFHNSLGNGITLAEIEETSPASLSESLRAFFGLILGSESSLPEFEQIQVPKLRSEASIQVARSLAEAYELIYKVIMDPKNGYSEPKSLARHPPDQIRTILGI
;
A
#
# COMPACT_ATOMS: atom_id res chain seq x y z
N MET A 1 -1.67 -38.26 -22.70
CA MET A 1 -0.54 -38.56 -23.60
C MET A 1 0.22 -39.81 -23.16
N SER A 2 0.60 -39.92 -21.88
CA SER A 2 1.15 -41.15 -21.28
C SER A 2 0.27 -42.38 -21.44
N ASP A 3 -1.06 -42.22 -21.39
CA ASP A 3 -2.03 -43.32 -21.57
C ASP A 3 -2.26 -43.72 -23.03
N LEU A 4 -1.80 -42.92 -24.00
CA LEU A 4 -2.03 -43.14 -25.44
C LEU A 4 -0.78 -43.63 -26.18
N LEU A 5 0.42 -43.27 -25.71
CA LEU A 5 1.69 -43.52 -26.41
C LEU A 5 2.74 -44.27 -25.57
N GLY A 6 2.46 -44.62 -24.31
CA GLY A 6 3.46 -45.19 -23.40
C GLY A 6 4.50 -44.15 -22.97
N ARG A 7 4.94 -44.22 -21.69
CA ARG A 7 5.84 -43.22 -21.09
C ARG A 7 7.23 -43.17 -21.73
N ASP A 8 7.67 -44.26 -22.37
CA ASP A 8 9.04 -44.44 -22.83
C ASP A 8 9.21 -44.37 -24.36
N THR A 9 8.21 -43.86 -25.10
CA THR A 9 8.38 -43.68 -26.55
C THR A 9 9.31 -42.52 -26.86
N ALA A 10 10.11 -42.67 -27.92
CA ALA A 10 11.01 -41.63 -28.41
C ALA A 10 10.26 -40.29 -28.62
N LEU A 11 9.02 -40.35 -29.13
CA LEU A 11 8.19 -39.16 -29.31
C LEU A 11 7.82 -38.48 -27.97
N CYS A 12 7.38 -39.25 -26.96
CA CYS A 12 7.11 -38.70 -25.63
C CYS A 12 8.36 -38.06 -25.01
N SER A 13 9.53 -38.71 -25.14
CA SER A 13 10.81 -38.18 -24.68
C SER A 13 11.20 -36.88 -25.40
N THR A 14 11.09 -36.83 -26.73
CA THR A 14 11.39 -35.63 -27.52
C THR A 14 10.45 -34.47 -27.16
N LEU A 15 9.16 -34.73 -27.00
CA LEU A 15 8.18 -33.70 -26.61
C LEU A 15 8.44 -33.17 -25.20
N TRP A 16 8.88 -34.04 -24.27
CA TRP A 16 9.26 -33.61 -22.92
C TRP A 16 10.52 -32.74 -22.95
N MET A 17 11.56 -33.15 -23.68
CA MET A 17 12.79 -32.35 -23.84
C MET A 17 12.51 -30.99 -24.50
N LEU A 18 11.62 -30.96 -25.50
CA LEU A 18 11.22 -29.71 -26.16
C LEU A 18 10.49 -28.78 -25.19
N LYS A 19 9.58 -29.32 -24.37
CA LYS A 19 8.88 -28.55 -23.33
C LYS A 19 9.86 -27.95 -22.32
N GLU A 20 10.79 -28.75 -21.79
CA GLU A 20 11.79 -28.26 -20.82
C GLU A 20 12.71 -27.20 -21.43
N ALA A 21 13.16 -27.41 -22.67
CA ALA A 21 13.99 -26.43 -23.38
C ALA A 21 13.25 -25.11 -23.61
N ALA A 22 12.00 -25.16 -24.10
CA ALA A 22 11.18 -23.98 -24.31
C ALA A 22 10.92 -23.22 -22.99
N GLN A 23 10.57 -23.95 -21.92
CA GLN A 23 10.35 -23.36 -20.60
C GLN A 23 11.62 -22.68 -20.09
N LYS A 24 12.78 -23.34 -20.18
CA LYS A 24 14.06 -22.76 -19.77
C LYS A 24 14.41 -21.50 -20.56
N THR A 25 14.33 -21.55 -21.90
CA THR A 25 14.61 -20.38 -22.75
C THR A 25 13.69 -19.22 -22.41
N PHE A 26 12.41 -19.50 -22.16
CA PHE A 26 11.45 -18.50 -21.74
C PHE A 26 11.85 -17.79 -20.42
N PHE A 27 12.18 -18.55 -19.38
CA PHE A 27 12.64 -17.97 -18.11
C PHE A 27 13.99 -17.23 -18.23
N ASP A 28 14.91 -17.73 -19.06
CA ASP A 28 16.19 -17.05 -19.31
C ASP A 28 15.98 -15.69 -20.00
N ILE A 29 15.05 -15.59 -20.95
CA ILE A 29 14.69 -14.32 -21.61
C ILE A 29 14.12 -13.33 -20.60
N LEU A 30 13.18 -13.77 -19.76
CA LEU A 30 12.59 -12.93 -18.72
C LEU A 30 13.63 -12.43 -17.72
N LYS A 31 14.49 -13.32 -17.25
CA LYS A 31 15.57 -12.97 -16.33
C LYS A 31 16.50 -11.94 -16.97
N SER A 32 16.88 -12.13 -18.23
CA SER A 32 17.71 -11.17 -18.97
C SER A 32 17.02 -9.81 -19.12
N ARG A 33 15.70 -9.78 -19.37
CA ARG A 33 14.91 -8.53 -19.43
C ARG A 33 14.86 -7.84 -18.06
N GLY A 34 14.62 -8.59 -16.98
CA GLY A 34 14.64 -8.08 -15.61
C GLY A 34 16.01 -7.52 -15.21
N GLU A 35 17.08 -8.24 -15.52
CA GLU A 35 18.46 -7.76 -15.30
C GLU A 35 18.77 -6.50 -16.11
N LYS A 36 18.24 -6.37 -17.33
CA LYS A 36 18.38 -5.16 -18.15
C LYS A 36 17.63 -3.99 -17.53
N LEU A 37 16.44 -4.21 -16.97
CA LEU A 37 15.67 -3.20 -16.24
C LEU A 37 16.38 -2.76 -14.96
N LEU A 38 17.07 -3.67 -14.27
CA LEU A 38 17.92 -3.34 -13.12
C LEU A 38 19.14 -2.51 -13.54
N ARG A 39 19.80 -2.87 -14.63
CA ARG A 39 20.98 -2.13 -15.12
C ARG A 39 20.63 -0.75 -15.71
N TYR A 40 19.43 -0.61 -16.28
CA TYR A 40 18.97 0.61 -16.93
C TYR A 40 17.57 0.95 -16.42
N PRO A 41 17.46 1.59 -15.25
CA PRO A 41 16.17 2.02 -14.72
C PRO A 41 15.43 2.89 -15.73
N PRO A 42 14.14 2.62 -16.02
CA PRO A 42 13.32 3.59 -16.70
C PRO A 42 13.16 4.84 -15.81
N LEU A 43 13.14 6.01 -16.45
CA LEU A 43 12.88 7.27 -15.75
C LEU A 43 11.46 7.24 -15.16
N VAL A 44 11.33 7.60 -13.89
CA VAL A 44 10.03 7.76 -13.24
C VAL A 44 9.33 8.99 -13.82
N ALA A 45 8.15 8.81 -14.39
CA ALA A 45 7.36 9.90 -14.93
C ALA A 45 6.89 10.85 -13.80
N VAL A 46 6.66 12.12 -14.14
CA VAL A 46 6.23 13.16 -13.18
C VAL A 46 4.88 12.83 -12.54
N ASP A 47 4.01 12.17 -13.29
CA ASP A 47 2.69 11.70 -12.84
C ASP A 47 2.73 10.36 -12.08
N LEU A 48 3.94 9.83 -11.84
CA LEU A 48 4.18 8.53 -11.20
C LEU A 48 3.47 7.37 -11.90
N SER A 49 3.25 7.49 -13.22
CA SER A 49 2.68 6.42 -14.03
C SER A 49 3.64 5.22 -14.13
N PRO A 50 3.10 3.98 -14.28
CA PRO A 50 3.92 2.81 -14.50
C PRO A 50 4.77 2.93 -15.78
N PRO A 51 6.06 2.55 -15.76
CA PRO A 51 6.91 2.56 -16.94
C PRO A 51 6.44 1.62 -18.03
N GLU A 52 6.80 1.91 -19.28
CA GLU A 52 6.49 1.06 -20.45
C GLU A 52 6.89 -0.40 -20.25
N ALA A 53 8.06 -0.63 -19.67
CA ALA A 53 8.57 -1.97 -19.42
C ALA A 53 7.66 -2.81 -18.51
N VAL A 54 6.92 -2.16 -17.60
CA VAL A 54 5.91 -2.84 -16.76
C VAL A 54 4.75 -3.30 -17.63
N ARG A 55 4.27 -2.43 -18.52
CA ARG A 55 3.19 -2.75 -19.46
C ARG A 55 3.58 -3.89 -20.40
N GLU A 56 4.78 -3.85 -20.97
CA GLU A 56 5.30 -4.94 -21.81
C GLU A 56 5.43 -6.25 -21.04
N GLY A 57 5.93 -6.21 -19.81
CA GLY A 57 6.04 -7.39 -18.93
C GLY A 57 4.68 -8.01 -18.62
N VAL A 58 3.68 -7.18 -18.32
CA VAL A 58 2.30 -7.63 -18.09
C VAL A 58 1.69 -8.24 -19.35
N SER A 59 1.92 -7.65 -20.53
CA SER A 59 1.44 -8.23 -21.80
C SER A 59 1.99 -9.63 -22.02
N VAL A 60 3.30 -9.82 -21.83
CA VAL A 60 3.95 -11.14 -21.95
C VAL A 60 3.36 -12.13 -20.96
N LEU A 61 3.11 -11.69 -19.72
CA LEU A 61 2.47 -12.53 -18.69
C LEU A 61 1.08 -13.00 -19.07
N LEU A 62 0.24 -12.10 -19.57
CA LEU A 62 -1.10 -12.43 -20.03
C LEU A 62 -1.06 -13.44 -21.18
N GLU A 63 -0.18 -13.25 -22.17
CA GLU A 63 -0.02 -14.20 -23.27
C GLU A 63 0.33 -15.61 -22.79
N ILE A 64 1.17 -15.74 -21.75
CA ILE A 64 1.53 -17.06 -21.19
C ILE A 64 0.36 -17.68 -20.43
N ILE A 65 -0.38 -16.86 -19.66
CA ILE A 65 -1.55 -17.31 -18.92
C ILE A 65 -2.63 -17.78 -19.89
N GLU A 66 -2.91 -17.01 -20.94
CA GLU A 66 -3.87 -17.37 -21.99
C GLU A 66 -3.47 -18.63 -22.75
N ASN A 67 -2.18 -18.78 -23.06
CA ASN A 67 -1.65 -20.01 -23.67
C ASN A 67 -1.86 -21.20 -22.73
N HIS A 68 -1.52 -21.05 -21.44
CA HIS A 68 -1.73 -22.07 -20.42
C HIS A 68 -3.21 -22.45 -20.28
N ASP A 69 -4.12 -21.47 -20.21
CA ASP A 69 -5.57 -21.71 -20.10
C ASP A 69 -6.13 -22.40 -21.35
N SER A 70 -5.54 -22.14 -22.53
CA SER A 70 -5.88 -22.81 -23.79
C SER A 70 -5.36 -24.25 -23.87
N MET A 71 -4.30 -24.58 -23.13
CA MET A 71 -3.87 -25.97 -22.98
C MET A 71 -4.93 -26.67 -22.12
N MET A 72 -5.69 -27.61 -22.69
CA MET A 72 -6.64 -28.47 -21.96
C MET A 72 -5.90 -29.42 -21.00
N VAL A 73 -5.29 -28.87 -19.96
CA VAL A 73 -4.47 -29.59 -18.99
C VAL A 73 -5.41 -30.26 -17.98
N PRO A 74 -5.24 -31.57 -17.69
CA PRO A 74 -5.99 -32.22 -16.61
C PRO A 74 -5.78 -31.47 -15.29
N ALA A 75 -6.82 -31.30 -14.48
CA ALA A 75 -6.79 -30.61 -13.18
C ALA A 75 -5.74 -31.15 -12.17
N SER A 76 -5.13 -32.30 -12.47
CA SER A 76 -4.06 -32.94 -11.68
C SER A 76 -2.63 -32.46 -12.00
N VAL A 77 -2.44 -31.59 -13.00
CA VAL A 77 -1.12 -31.02 -13.31
C VAL A 77 -0.85 -29.85 -12.37
N LYS A 78 0.36 -29.83 -11.79
CA LYS A 78 0.82 -28.74 -10.91
C LYS A 78 0.65 -27.41 -11.64
N LYS A 79 0.02 -26.43 -10.96
CA LYS A 79 -0.08 -25.05 -11.45
C LYS A 79 1.32 -24.55 -11.85
N PRO A 80 1.46 -23.82 -12.96
CA PRO A 80 2.74 -23.23 -13.35
C PRO A 80 3.24 -22.33 -12.24
N ASP A 81 4.53 -22.41 -11.95
CA ASP A 81 5.18 -21.48 -11.05
C ASP A 81 5.54 -20.20 -11.83
N PHE A 82 4.71 -19.18 -11.68
CA PHE A 82 4.93 -17.87 -12.29
C PHE A 82 5.83 -16.97 -11.44
N ASP A 83 6.15 -17.33 -10.19
CA ASP A 83 6.93 -16.48 -9.28
C ASP A 83 8.28 -16.02 -9.88
N PRO A 84 9.05 -16.86 -10.60
CA PRO A 84 10.31 -16.40 -11.19
C PRO A 84 10.11 -15.35 -12.29
N VAL A 85 9.03 -15.44 -13.08
CA VAL A 85 8.68 -14.41 -14.07
C VAL A 85 8.33 -13.11 -13.37
N MET A 86 7.52 -13.22 -12.31
CA MET A 86 7.01 -12.08 -11.58
C MET A 86 8.12 -11.34 -10.83
N SER A 87 8.99 -12.06 -10.14
CA SER A 87 10.15 -11.47 -9.45
C SER A 87 11.09 -10.79 -10.45
N ALA A 88 11.29 -11.37 -11.63
CA ALA A 88 12.10 -10.74 -12.69
C ALA A 88 11.53 -9.39 -13.17
N ILE A 89 10.21 -9.17 -13.06
CA ILE A 89 9.56 -7.89 -13.44
C ILE A 89 9.47 -6.95 -12.25
N LEU A 90 9.11 -7.45 -11.06
CA LEU A 90 8.89 -6.66 -9.85
C LEU A 90 10.17 -6.22 -9.16
N ASP A 91 11.15 -7.12 -9.01
CA ASP A 91 12.38 -6.82 -8.27
C ASP A 91 13.14 -5.63 -8.85
N PRO A 92 13.25 -5.46 -10.19
CA PRO A 92 13.79 -4.23 -10.77
C PRO A 92 13.05 -2.97 -10.35
N ILE A 93 11.72 -3.00 -10.28
CA ILE A 93 10.91 -1.82 -9.93
C ILE A 93 11.09 -1.47 -8.45
N ILE A 94 11.16 -2.49 -7.59
CA ILE A 94 11.34 -2.33 -6.15
C ILE A 94 12.76 -1.83 -5.83
N GLN A 95 13.77 -2.33 -6.56
CA GLN A 95 15.18 -2.04 -6.28
C GLN A 95 15.73 -0.80 -6.99
N ASN A 96 15.16 -0.38 -8.12
CA ASN A 96 15.80 0.58 -9.03
C ASN A 96 15.23 2.00 -9.02
N SER A 97 14.47 2.37 -7.99
CA SER A 97 14.16 3.78 -7.73
C SER A 97 14.96 4.22 -6.51
N GLU A 98 15.86 5.19 -6.67
CA GLU A 98 16.73 5.71 -5.60
C GLU A 98 15.96 6.22 -4.37
N THR A 99 14.67 6.50 -4.49
CA THR A 99 13.68 6.25 -3.43
C THR A 99 12.33 6.05 -4.12
N PRO A 100 11.71 4.85 -4.06
CA PRO A 100 10.38 4.69 -4.63
C PRO A 100 9.42 5.57 -3.81
N SER A 101 8.83 6.59 -4.45
CA SER A 101 7.60 7.15 -3.91
C SER A 101 6.63 5.98 -3.76
N LYS A 102 6.09 5.75 -2.56
CA LYS A 102 5.15 4.63 -2.30
C LYS A 102 4.00 4.63 -3.30
N ILE A 103 3.61 5.81 -3.79
CA ILE A 103 2.60 6.01 -4.83
C ILE A 103 3.01 5.38 -6.15
N PHE A 104 4.26 5.58 -6.59
CA PHE A 104 4.78 4.96 -7.80
C PHE A 104 4.72 3.42 -7.72
N LEU A 105 5.11 2.86 -6.57
CA LEU A 105 5.00 1.42 -6.34
C LEU A 105 3.54 0.94 -6.38
N ILE A 106 2.63 1.65 -5.70
CA ILE A 106 1.19 1.33 -5.74
C ILE A 106 0.68 1.35 -7.18
N ASN A 107 1.03 2.37 -7.97
CA ASN A 107 0.63 2.48 -9.37
C ASN A 107 1.16 1.31 -10.21
N CYS A 108 2.44 0.95 -10.07
CA CYS A 108 3.03 -0.18 -10.78
C CYS A 108 2.38 -1.52 -10.38
N LEU A 109 2.21 -1.76 -9.08
CA LEU A 109 1.59 -2.98 -8.57
C LEU A 109 0.13 -3.10 -9.04
N CYS A 110 -0.63 -2.01 -9.08
CA CYS A 110 -1.99 -2.00 -9.61
C CYS A 110 -2.03 -2.33 -11.11
N ALA A 111 -1.12 -1.76 -11.89
CA ALA A 111 -1.05 -2.02 -13.33
C ALA A 111 -0.73 -3.49 -13.65
N ILE A 112 -0.04 -4.19 -12.74
CA ILE A 112 0.19 -5.63 -12.83
C ILE A 112 -1.01 -6.42 -12.30
N GLN A 113 -1.59 -6.03 -11.16
CA GLN A 113 -2.65 -6.77 -10.50
C GLN A 113 -3.97 -6.79 -11.30
N GLN A 114 -4.35 -5.65 -11.87
CA GLN A 114 -5.67 -5.47 -12.49
C GLN A 114 -5.92 -6.46 -13.65
N PRO A 115 -5.00 -6.62 -14.62
CA PRO A 115 -5.22 -7.57 -15.72
C PRO A 115 -5.21 -9.03 -15.26
N LEU A 116 -4.43 -9.35 -14.23
CA LEU A 116 -4.31 -10.72 -13.71
C LEU A 116 -5.49 -11.16 -12.86
N SER A 117 -6.32 -10.23 -12.37
CA SER A 117 -7.43 -10.50 -11.45
C SER A 117 -8.53 -11.39 -12.04
N GLY A 118 -8.61 -11.52 -13.37
CA GLY A 118 -9.56 -12.39 -14.05
C GLY A 118 -9.12 -13.86 -14.20
N HIS A 119 -7.87 -14.18 -13.87
CA HIS A 119 -7.30 -15.50 -14.15
C HIS A 119 -7.11 -16.31 -12.87
N GLU A 120 -7.78 -17.48 -12.77
CA GLU A 120 -7.70 -18.35 -11.59
C GLU A 120 -6.28 -18.85 -11.32
N VAL A 121 -5.50 -19.08 -12.38
CA VAL A 121 -4.10 -19.52 -12.27
C VAL A 121 -3.20 -18.47 -11.59
N ALA A 122 -3.60 -17.20 -11.65
CA ALA A 122 -2.87 -16.07 -11.06
C ALA A 122 -3.44 -15.61 -9.70
N ALA A 123 -4.48 -16.27 -9.17
CA ALA A 123 -5.20 -15.80 -7.98
C ALA A 123 -4.32 -15.61 -6.73
N GLU A 124 -3.40 -16.55 -6.47
CA GLU A 124 -2.45 -16.45 -5.35
C GLU A 124 -1.51 -15.25 -5.52
N TYR A 125 -1.12 -14.98 -6.76
CA TYR A 125 -0.25 -13.88 -7.09
C TYR A 125 -0.97 -12.51 -6.98
N VAL A 126 -2.21 -12.43 -7.47
CA VAL A 126 -3.08 -11.26 -7.29
C VAL A 126 -3.26 -10.94 -5.80
N LYS A 127 -3.39 -11.96 -4.96
CA LYS A 127 -3.46 -11.81 -3.50
C LYS A 127 -2.16 -11.25 -2.92
N LYS A 128 -1.00 -11.75 -3.35
CA LYS A 128 0.32 -11.24 -2.92
C LYS A 128 0.52 -9.78 -3.31
N LEU A 129 0.17 -9.41 -4.55
CA LEU A 129 0.19 -8.02 -5.01
C LEU A 129 -0.74 -7.13 -4.17
N GLY A 130 -1.93 -7.62 -3.83
CA GLY A 130 -2.87 -6.92 -2.96
C GLY A 130 -2.27 -6.59 -1.60
N ALA A 131 -1.64 -7.57 -0.96
CA ALA A 131 -0.96 -7.36 0.32
C ALA A 131 0.20 -6.34 0.21
N MET A 132 0.94 -6.34 -0.89
CA MET A 132 1.99 -5.32 -1.12
C MET A 132 1.40 -3.91 -1.28
N ILE A 133 0.32 -3.78 -2.06
CA ILE A 133 -0.40 -2.52 -2.24
C ILE A 133 -0.92 -2.00 -0.89
N GLU A 134 -1.55 -2.85 -0.09
CA GLU A 134 -2.05 -2.51 1.25
C GLU A 134 -0.93 -2.06 2.18
N ASN A 135 0.21 -2.77 2.21
CA ASN A 135 1.36 -2.38 3.02
C ASN A 135 1.90 -1.00 2.65
N HIS A 136 2.07 -0.72 1.35
CA HIS A 136 2.52 0.58 0.88
C HIS A 136 1.48 1.68 1.16
N MET A 137 0.19 1.35 1.03
CA MET A 137 -0.91 2.26 1.36
C MET A 137 -0.91 2.64 2.83
N HIS A 138 -0.87 1.66 3.74
CA HIS A 138 -0.81 1.91 5.18
C HIS A 138 0.39 2.78 5.56
N ALA A 139 1.55 2.51 4.96
CA ALA A 139 2.74 3.30 5.23
C ALA A 139 2.67 4.72 4.64
N LEU A 140 1.84 4.96 3.63
CA LEU A 140 1.57 6.30 3.09
C LEU A 140 0.57 7.06 3.97
N VAL A 141 -0.52 6.40 4.36
CA VAL A 141 -1.51 6.92 5.31
C VAL A 141 -0.82 7.33 6.61
N ALA A 142 0.02 6.47 7.19
CA ALA A 142 0.74 6.77 8.42
C ALA A 142 1.65 8.00 8.29
N LYS A 143 2.34 8.16 7.15
CA LYS A 143 3.20 9.33 6.87
C LYS A 143 2.36 10.61 6.80
N GLU A 144 1.22 10.56 6.11
CA GLU A 144 0.32 11.72 5.97
C GLU A 144 -0.29 12.12 7.32
N VAL A 145 -0.78 11.15 8.09
CA VAL A 145 -1.32 11.38 9.44
C VAL A 145 -0.27 12.02 10.33
N ASP A 146 0.96 11.49 10.35
CA ASP A 146 2.06 12.05 11.13
C ASP A 146 2.46 13.46 10.65
N ALA A 147 2.45 13.73 9.34
CA ALA A 147 2.68 15.07 8.80
C ALA A 147 1.61 16.07 9.27
N ILE A 148 0.33 15.69 9.22
CA ILE A 148 -0.79 16.51 9.72
C ILE A 148 -0.64 16.75 11.22
N LEU A 149 -0.38 15.71 12.01
CA LEU A 149 -0.19 15.83 13.46
C LEU A 149 1.03 16.70 13.82
N ARG A 150 2.12 16.66 13.04
CA ARG A 150 3.27 17.57 13.23
C ARG A 150 2.90 19.02 12.94
N ARG A 151 2.14 19.29 11.87
CA ARG A 151 1.67 20.65 11.55
C ARG A 151 0.79 21.25 12.66
N CYS A 152 0.08 20.39 13.40
CA CYS A 152 -0.75 20.80 14.53
C CYS A 152 -0.01 20.79 15.89
N SER A 153 1.30 20.51 15.91
CA SER A 153 2.06 20.30 17.14
C SER A 153 1.46 19.21 18.06
N LEU A 154 0.76 18.23 17.49
CA LEU A 154 0.14 17.11 18.20
C LEU A 154 1.02 15.85 18.21
N SER A 155 1.88 15.67 17.20
CA SER A 155 2.69 14.44 17.02
C SER A 155 3.51 14.07 18.27
N HIS A 156 4.24 15.02 18.87
CA HIS A 156 5.02 14.76 20.09
C HIS A 156 4.14 14.59 21.34
N LYS A 157 2.97 15.25 21.38
CA LYS A 157 2.02 15.18 22.51
C LYS A 157 1.32 13.81 22.59
N MET A 158 1.13 13.15 21.45
CA MET A 158 0.54 11.80 21.39
C MET A 158 1.31 10.79 22.25
N SER A 159 2.62 10.90 22.34
CA SER A 159 3.45 10.03 23.19
C SER A 159 3.05 10.12 24.67
N HIS A 160 2.74 11.33 25.16
CA HIS A 160 2.27 11.53 26.54
C HIS A 160 0.86 10.99 26.74
N PHE A 161 0.00 11.11 25.74
CA PHE A 161 -1.38 10.59 25.78
C PHE A 161 -1.43 9.05 25.77
N HIS A 162 -0.54 8.40 25.02
CA HIS A 162 -0.41 6.94 25.04
C HIS A 162 0.21 6.42 26.35
N ASN A 163 1.11 7.20 26.96
CA ASN A 163 1.82 6.85 28.19
C ASN A 163 1.17 7.41 29.45
N SER A 164 -0.13 7.76 29.46
CA SER A 164 -0.83 8.36 30.62
C SER A 164 -0.98 7.42 31.84
N LEU A 165 -0.13 6.40 31.94
CA LEU A 165 -0.02 5.48 33.05
C LEU A 165 0.66 6.16 34.25
N GLY A 166 -0.18 6.70 35.15
CA GLY A 166 -0.04 6.46 36.59
C GLY A 166 1.17 7.04 37.35
N ASN A 167 1.95 7.96 36.80
CA ASN A 167 3.16 8.48 37.46
C ASN A 167 2.92 9.64 38.45
N GLY A 168 1.66 9.96 38.77
CA GLY A 168 1.31 10.97 39.80
C GLY A 168 1.41 12.44 39.36
N ILE A 169 2.06 12.74 38.23
CA ILE A 169 2.02 14.05 37.57
C ILE A 169 0.78 14.10 36.68
N THR A 170 -0.03 15.14 36.81
CA THR A 170 -1.20 15.32 35.95
C THR A 170 -0.77 15.86 34.58
N LEU A 171 -1.36 15.37 33.49
CA LEU A 171 -1.02 15.84 32.15
C LEU A 171 -1.26 17.36 31.98
N ALA A 172 -2.16 17.96 32.76
CA ALA A 172 -2.37 19.41 32.76
C ALA A 172 -1.17 20.23 33.30
N GLU A 173 -0.32 19.65 34.14
CA GLU A 173 0.85 20.31 34.74
C GLU A 173 2.09 20.29 33.83
N ILE A 174 2.11 19.43 32.82
CA ILE A 174 3.19 19.36 31.83
C ILE A 174 3.00 20.50 30.83
N GLU A 175 4.03 21.32 30.62
CA GLU A 175 3.99 22.50 29.73
C GLU A 175 3.51 22.15 28.30
N GLU A 176 3.98 21.02 27.77
CA GLU A 176 3.62 20.51 26.44
C GLU A 176 2.13 20.14 26.31
N THR A 177 1.51 19.62 27.37
CA THR A 177 0.08 19.20 27.40
C THR A 177 -0.80 20.12 28.23
N SER A 178 -0.30 21.32 28.53
CA SER A 178 -1.04 22.38 29.22
C SER A 178 -2.31 22.80 28.45
N PRO A 179 -3.35 23.33 29.13
CA PRO A 179 -4.59 23.72 28.47
C PRO A 179 -4.40 24.73 27.33
N ALA A 180 -3.48 25.68 27.48
CA ALA A 180 -3.20 26.68 26.45
C ALA A 180 -2.53 26.06 25.22
N SER A 181 -1.48 25.24 25.44
CA SER A 181 -0.75 24.54 24.39
C SER A 181 -1.66 23.55 23.63
N LEU A 182 -2.53 22.83 24.34
CA LEU A 182 -3.47 21.89 23.73
C LEU A 182 -4.59 22.61 22.96
N SER A 183 -5.09 23.74 23.47
CA SER A 183 -6.09 24.58 22.79
C SER A 183 -5.56 25.10 21.45
N GLU A 184 -4.31 25.58 21.42
CA GLU A 184 -3.68 26.05 20.20
C GLU A 184 -3.49 24.91 19.17
N SER A 185 -3.03 23.74 19.62
CA SER A 185 -2.91 22.56 18.77
C SER A 185 -4.24 22.09 18.19
N LEU A 186 -5.31 22.06 19.01
CA LEU A 186 -6.64 21.69 18.55
C LEU A 186 -7.21 22.72 17.57
N ARG A 187 -6.96 24.02 17.79
CA ARG A 187 -7.34 25.07 16.85
C ARG A 187 -6.66 24.88 15.48
N ALA A 188 -5.36 24.59 15.48
CA ALA A 188 -4.62 24.29 14.23
C ALA A 188 -5.16 23.03 13.54
N PHE A 189 -5.44 21.98 14.32
CA PHE A 189 -6.02 20.73 13.82
C PHE A 189 -7.38 20.93 13.14
N PHE A 190 -8.29 21.69 13.77
CA PHE A 190 -9.57 22.00 13.16
C PHE A 190 -9.44 22.89 11.93
N GLY A 191 -8.49 23.83 11.91
CA GLY A 191 -8.19 24.64 10.72
C GLY A 191 -7.77 23.78 9.52
N LEU A 192 -6.90 22.78 9.74
CA LEU A 192 -6.46 21.88 8.69
C LEU A 192 -7.58 20.96 8.20
N ILE A 193 -8.38 20.40 9.10
CA ILE A 193 -9.48 19.48 8.74
C ILE A 193 -10.62 20.20 8.01
N LEU A 194 -10.92 21.44 8.39
CA LEU A 194 -11.98 22.25 7.78
C LEU A 194 -11.54 22.96 6.47
N GLY A 195 -10.31 22.70 6.00
CA GLY A 195 -9.88 23.04 4.65
C GLY A 195 -9.34 24.46 4.47
N SER A 196 -8.87 25.14 5.52
CA SER A 196 -8.32 26.49 5.35
C SER A 196 -6.87 26.53 4.81
N GLU A 197 -6.10 25.42 4.81
CA GLU A 197 -4.65 25.46 4.51
C GLU A 197 -3.99 24.21 3.86
N SER A 198 -4.69 23.29 3.17
CA SER A 198 -4.01 22.09 2.63
C SER A 198 -3.60 22.20 1.15
N SER A 199 -2.29 22.10 0.91
CA SER A 199 -1.73 21.51 -0.31
C SER A 199 -2.38 20.14 -0.56
N LEU A 200 -2.59 19.78 -1.83
CA LEU A 200 -3.15 18.48 -2.21
C LEU A 200 -2.37 17.33 -1.55
N PRO A 201 -3.03 16.37 -0.89
CA PRO A 201 -2.35 15.23 -0.28
C PRO A 201 -1.55 14.42 -1.30
N GLU A 202 -0.42 13.83 -0.88
CA GLU A 202 0.47 13.08 -1.79
C GLU A 202 -0.30 11.96 -2.54
N PHE A 203 -1.29 11.34 -1.91
CA PHE A 203 -2.09 10.25 -2.52
C PHE A 203 -2.93 10.66 -3.73
N GLU A 204 -3.11 11.95 -4.05
CA GLU A 204 -3.81 12.36 -5.28
C GLU A 204 -3.09 11.89 -6.57
N GLN A 205 -1.80 11.56 -6.47
CA GLN A 205 -1.02 10.99 -7.58
C GLN A 205 -1.21 9.46 -7.73
N ILE A 206 -2.03 8.81 -6.88
CA ILE A 206 -2.42 7.41 -7.07
C ILE A 206 -3.38 7.33 -8.26
N GLN A 207 -2.98 6.58 -9.28
CA GLN A 207 -3.69 6.51 -10.56
C GLN A 207 -5.05 5.82 -10.44
N VAL A 208 -5.19 4.89 -9.49
CA VAL A 208 -6.44 4.16 -9.26
C VAL A 208 -7.40 4.97 -8.36
N PRO A 209 -8.56 5.46 -8.86
CA PRO A 209 -9.44 6.34 -8.08
C PRO A 209 -9.96 5.70 -6.80
N LYS A 210 -10.30 4.41 -6.84
CA LYS A 210 -10.77 3.67 -5.65
C LYS A 210 -9.74 3.68 -4.52
N LEU A 211 -8.45 3.54 -4.86
CA LEU A 211 -7.37 3.55 -3.88
C LEU A 211 -7.11 4.96 -3.33
N ARG A 212 -7.33 6.01 -4.12
CA ARG A 212 -7.32 7.39 -3.63
C ARG A 212 -8.37 7.62 -2.56
N SER A 213 -9.62 7.25 -2.86
CA SER A 213 -10.72 7.37 -1.91
C SER A 213 -10.47 6.57 -0.64
N GLU A 214 -9.96 5.33 -0.78
CA GLU A 214 -9.59 4.50 0.36
C GLU A 214 -8.49 5.15 1.22
N ALA A 215 -7.44 5.70 0.60
CA ALA A 215 -6.38 6.42 1.32
C ALA A 215 -6.94 7.61 2.10
N SER A 216 -7.80 8.42 1.48
CA SER A 216 -8.44 9.57 2.13
C SER A 216 -9.28 9.14 3.33
N ILE A 217 -10.09 8.09 3.18
CA ILE A 217 -10.93 7.54 4.25
C ILE A 217 -10.05 7.01 5.39
N GLN A 218 -8.95 6.32 5.10
CA GLN A 218 -8.04 5.80 6.12
C GLN A 218 -7.34 6.93 6.88
N VAL A 219 -6.87 7.98 6.20
CA VAL A 219 -6.31 9.18 6.86
C VAL A 219 -7.35 9.82 7.77
N ALA A 220 -8.56 10.04 7.27
CA ALA A 220 -9.68 10.57 8.05
C ALA A 220 -9.95 9.72 9.31
N ARG A 221 -9.99 8.39 9.17
CA ARG A 221 -10.21 7.46 10.30
C ARG A 221 -9.10 7.57 11.34
N SER A 222 -7.84 7.54 10.93
CA SER A 222 -6.71 7.65 11.86
C SER A 222 -6.65 9.00 12.57
N LEU A 223 -7.02 10.10 11.90
CA LEU A 223 -7.12 11.41 12.53
C LEU A 223 -8.27 11.47 13.55
N ALA A 224 -9.42 10.87 13.23
CA ALA A 224 -10.54 10.79 14.16
C ALA A 224 -10.20 9.95 15.39
N GLU A 225 -9.48 8.84 15.23
CA GLU A 225 -9.00 8.00 16.32
C GLU A 225 -7.98 8.72 17.21
N ALA A 226 -7.04 9.46 16.61
CA ALA A 226 -6.10 10.30 17.35
C ALA A 226 -6.84 11.37 18.17
N TYR A 227 -7.83 12.04 17.57
CA TYR A 227 -8.68 12.99 18.28
C TYR A 227 -9.48 12.34 19.41
N GLU A 228 -10.03 11.16 19.19
CA GLU A 228 -10.79 10.42 20.19
C GLU A 228 -9.93 10.09 21.42
N LEU A 229 -8.66 9.71 21.22
CA LEU A 229 -7.71 9.51 22.31
C LEU A 229 -7.49 10.80 23.09
N ILE A 230 -7.21 11.91 22.40
CA ILE A 230 -7.02 13.23 23.01
C ILE A 230 -8.27 13.63 23.82
N TYR A 231 -9.46 13.45 23.25
CA TYR A 231 -10.73 13.75 23.89
C TYR A 231 -10.92 12.94 25.17
N LYS A 232 -10.64 11.62 25.14
CA LYS A 232 -10.71 10.75 26.31
C LYS A 232 -9.76 11.21 27.41
N VAL A 233 -8.53 11.58 27.05
CA VAL A 233 -7.52 12.10 27.99
C VAL A 233 -7.98 13.41 28.62
N ILE A 234 -8.48 14.36 27.83
CA ILE A 234 -8.97 15.65 28.34
C ILE A 234 -10.15 15.45 29.29
N MET A 235 -11.07 14.53 28.97
CA MET A 235 -12.26 14.28 29.77
C MET A 235 -12.01 13.45 31.04
N ASP A 236 -10.88 12.77 31.16
CA ASP A 236 -10.53 12.02 32.38
C ASP A 236 -10.14 12.99 33.51
N PRO A 237 -10.89 13.03 34.62
CA PRO A 237 -10.60 13.90 35.77
C PRO A 237 -9.20 13.70 36.36
N LYS A 238 -8.58 12.52 36.17
CA LYS A 238 -7.23 12.22 36.67
C LYS A 238 -6.15 13.07 36.02
N ASN A 239 -6.42 13.63 34.84
CA ASN A 239 -5.45 14.42 34.09
C ASN A 239 -5.44 15.90 34.45
N GLY A 240 -6.31 16.34 35.37
CA GLY A 240 -6.24 17.66 36.00
C GLY A 240 -6.75 18.84 35.16
N TYR A 241 -7.44 18.59 34.04
CA TYR A 241 -7.99 19.66 33.20
C TYR A 241 -9.21 20.33 33.88
N SER A 242 -9.10 21.62 34.19
CA SER A 242 -10.13 22.38 34.92
C SER A 242 -11.45 22.55 34.15
N GLU A 243 -11.37 22.74 32.83
CA GLU A 243 -12.53 22.97 31.94
C GLU A 243 -12.46 22.11 30.66
N PRO A 244 -12.61 20.79 30.77
CA PRO A 244 -12.36 19.87 29.66
C PRO A 244 -13.31 20.08 28.46
N LYS A 245 -14.56 20.48 28.73
CA LYS A 245 -15.57 20.79 27.70
C LYS A 245 -15.29 22.08 26.92
N SER A 246 -14.60 23.03 27.54
CA SER A 246 -14.20 24.29 26.86
C SER A 246 -13.04 24.04 25.91
N LEU A 247 -12.14 23.12 26.29
CA LEU A 247 -10.95 22.70 25.53
C LEU A 247 -11.30 21.77 24.37
N ALA A 248 -12.08 20.73 24.63
CA ALA A 248 -12.53 19.75 23.63
C ALA A 248 -14.03 19.93 23.33
N ARG A 249 -14.34 20.96 22.52
CA ARG A 249 -15.72 21.39 22.24
C ARG A 249 -16.53 20.38 21.42
N HIS A 250 -15.87 19.61 20.56
CA HIS A 250 -16.52 18.71 19.61
C HIS A 250 -16.39 17.26 20.10
N PRO A 251 -17.48 16.49 20.24
CA PRO A 251 -17.35 15.07 20.52
C PRO A 251 -16.72 14.34 19.31
N PRO A 252 -16.07 13.18 19.52
CA PRO A 252 -15.45 12.41 18.44
C PRO A 252 -16.39 12.08 17.27
N ASP A 253 -17.67 11.81 17.54
CA ASP A 253 -18.68 11.55 16.51
C ASP A 253 -18.91 12.75 15.57
N GLN A 254 -18.82 13.97 16.11
CA GLN A 254 -18.91 15.18 15.30
C GLN A 254 -17.68 15.32 14.40
N ILE A 255 -16.49 14.94 14.88
CA ILE A 255 -15.26 14.97 14.09
C ILE A 255 -15.29 13.93 12.97
N ARG A 256 -15.80 12.73 13.23
CA ARG A 256 -16.04 11.71 12.19
C ARG A 256 -16.97 12.23 11.09
N THR A 257 -18.06 12.90 11.50
CA THR A 257 -19.00 13.53 10.56
C THR A 257 -18.33 14.62 9.70
N ILE A 258 -17.50 15.48 10.29
CA ILE A 258 -16.76 16.54 9.57
C ILE A 258 -15.77 15.93 8.57
N LEU A 259 -15.13 14.83 8.94
CA LEU A 259 -14.18 14.09 8.10
C LEU A 259 -14.87 13.20 7.04
N GLY A 260 -16.21 13.13 7.04
CA GLY A 260 -16.99 12.37 6.08
C GLY A 260 -16.90 10.84 6.25
N ILE A 261 -16.67 10.35 7.48
CA ILE A 261 -16.51 8.93 7.81
C ILE A 261 -17.48 8.44 8.88
#